data_AF-V2X498-F1
#
_entry.id   AF-V2X498-F1
#
_cell.length_a   1.000
_cell.length_b   1.000
_cell.length_c   1.000
_cell.angle_alpha   90.00
_cell.angle_beta   90.00
_cell.angle_gamma   90.00
#
_symmetry.space_group_name_H-M   'P 1'
#
loop_
_entity.id
_entity.type
_entity.pdbx_description
1 polymer ?
#
loop_
_entity_poly.entity_id
_entity_poly.type
_entity_poly.pdbx_seq_one_letter_code
_entity_poly.pdbx_strand_id
1 'polypeptide(L)'
;MTGAFTAENFIAFLHDIDPTISYSIIPLSGGLINSTVRAVKKPGSPQGSGSFPNEQSIILKHVPPFVASIGEKAPFSVYRQVVEARALEILAKAPAIQEAQRECQVFVPSVLYRDDIRHDLVITDLGDDLYTIDRWFDYNQTNTVQEVASIGRRLGIFLAKLHTPLYLNQPFKAWKTPK
;
A
#
# COMPACT_ATOMS: atom_id res chain seq x y z
N MET A 1 17.62 -17.35 -15.14
CA MET A 1 17.91 -15.90 -15.07
C MET A 1 16.68 -15.23 -14.49
N THR A 2 16.67 -14.98 -13.19
CA THR A 2 15.49 -14.49 -12.47
C THR A 2 15.68 -12.99 -12.25
N GLY A 3 15.15 -12.19 -13.17
CA GLY A 3 15.27 -10.73 -13.09
C GLY A 3 14.45 -10.21 -11.92
N ALA A 4 15.08 -9.44 -11.03
CA ALA A 4 14.34 -8.57 -10.14
C ALA A 4 13.40 -7.71 -11.00
N PHE A 5 12.15 -7.53 -10.58
CA PHE A 5 11.22 -6.67 -11.29
C PHE A 5 11.79 -5.23 -11.31
N THR A 6 12.17 -4.75 -12.49
CA THR A 6 12.96 -3.52 -12.64
C THR A 6 12.09 -2.28 -12.80
N ALA A 7 12.71 -1.10 -12.77
CA ALA A 7 12.04 0.16 -13.07
C ALA A 7 11.42 0.15 -14.48
N GLU A 8 12.09 -0.46 -15.47
CA GLU A 8 11.58 -0.59 -16.84
C GLU A 8 10.32 -1.45 -16.90
N ASN A 9 10.23 -2.52 -16.11
CA ASN A 9 9.01 -3.33 -16.03
C ASN A 9 7.83 -2.50 -15.49
N PHE A 10 8.06 -1.67 -14.47
CA PHE A 10 7.03 -0.78 -13.94
C PHE A 10 6.62 0.31 -14.94
N ILE A 11 7.56 0.89 -15.68
CA ILE A 11 7.26 1.88 -16.73
C ILE A 11 6.39 1.25 -17.83
N ALA A 12 6.75 0.05 -18.30
CA ALA A 12 5.97 -0.66 -19.31
C ALA A 12 4.55 -0.95 -18.81
N PHE A 13 4.42 -1.46 -17.58
CA PHE A 13 3.11 -1.70 -16.96
C PHE A 13 2.26 -0.42 -16.87
N LEU A 14 2.84 0.69 -16.41
CA LEU A 14 2.12 1.96 -16.29
C LEU A 14 1.73 2.53 -17.65
N HIS A 15 2.56 2.35 -18.68
CA HIS A 15 2.21 2.73 -20.04
C HIS A 15 0.99 1.94 -20.55
N ASP A 16 0.83 0.68 -20.17
CA ASP A 16 -0.34 -0.11 -20.58
C ASP A 16 -1.64 0.38 -19.92
N ILE A 17 -1.58 0.80 -18.65
CA ILE A 17 -2.79 1.15 -17.87
C ILE A 17 -3.08 2.65 -17.78
N ASP A 18 -2.09 3.50 -18.07
CA ASP A 18 -2.19 4.95 -18.07
C ASP A 18 -1.31 5.56 -19.19
N PRO A 19 -1.61 5.26 -20.46
CA PRO A 19 -0.75 5.58 -21.61
C PRO A 19 -0.54 7.08 -21.83
N THR A 20 -1.40 7.92 -21.27
CA THR A 20 -1.33 9.38 -21.44
C THR A 20 -0.35 10.07 -20.50
N ILE A 21 0.17 9.36 -19.50
CA ILE A 21 1.00 9.91 -18.44
C ILE A 21 2.37 9.25 -18.45
N SER A 22 3.41 10.06 -18.35
CA SER A 22 4.78 9.59 -18.13
C SER A 22 5.13 9.65 -16.65
N TYR A 23 5.72 8.58 -16.14
CA TYR A 23 6.12 8.45 -14.73
C TYR A 23 7.64 8.40 -14.57
N SER A 24 8.16 8.94 -13.47
CA SER A 24 9.46 8.58 -12.91
C SER A 24 9.26 7.50 -11.84
N ILE A 25 10.15 6.51 -11.80
CA ILE A 25 10.07 5.38 -10.88
C ILE A 25 11.14 5.51 -9.81
N ILE A 26 10.72 5.44 -8.55
CA ILE A 26 11.58 5.51 -7.37
C ILE A 26 11.41 4.20 -6.60
N PRO A 27 12.41 3.31 -6.58
CA PRO A 27 12.37 2.10 -5.77
C PRO A 27 12.19 2.41 -4.29
N LEU A 28 11.25 1.72 -3.64
CA LEU A 28 11.05 1.81 -2.20
C LEU A 28 11.73 0.63 -1.51
N SER A 29 12.38 0.91 -0.38
CA SER A 29 13.10 -0.09 0.42
C SER A 29 12.33 -0.43 1.69
N GLY A 30 12.70 -1.53 2.36
CA GLY A 30 12.13 -1.97 3.62
C GLY A 30 11.13 -3.13 3.51
N GLY A 31 10.64 -3.44 2.32
CA GLY A 31 9.82 -4.63 2.05
C GLY A 31 10.66 -5.80 1.55
N LEU A 32 10.46 -7.00 2.12
CA LEU A 32 11.15 -8.22 1.68
C LEU A 32 10.38 -9.02 0.63
N ILE A 33 9.06 -8.89 0.64
CA ILE A 33 8.16 -9.86 0.01
C ILE A 33 7.70 -9.42 -1.39
N ASN A 34 7.56 -8.12 -1.63
CA ASN A 34 7.06 -7.54 -2.86
C ASN A 34 8.09 -6.57 -3.44
N SER A 35 8.11 -6.41 -4.76
CA SER A 35 8.80 -5.28 -5.39
C SER A 35 7.89 -4.07 -5.33
N THR A 36 8.32 -3.00 -4.68
CA THR A 36 7.50 -1.80 -4.46
C THR A 36 8.21 -0.57 -4.97
N VAL A 37 7.49 0.28 -5.71
CA VAL A 37 8.01 1.55 -6.21
C VAL A 37 7.01 2.66 -5.97
N ARG A 38 7.52 3.88 -5.85
CA ARG A 38 6.74 5.10 -6.03
C ARG A 38 6.86 5.53 -7.49
N ALA A 39 5.73 5.70 -8.16
CA ALA A 39 5.67 6.29 -9.48
C ALA A 39 5.17 7.73 -9.36
N VAL A 40 5.96 8.70 -9.81
CA VAL A 40 5.62 10.14 -9.75
C VAL A 40 5.35 10.64 -11.16
N LYS A 41 4.24 11.36 -11.36
CA LYS A 41 3.95 11.96 -12.66
C LYS A 41 5.04 12.96 -13.03
N LYS A 42 5.55 12.87 -14.25
CA LYS A 42 6.57 13.82 -14.72
C LYS A 42 5.97 15.23 -14.89
N PRO A 43 6.78 16.29 -14.67
CA PRO A 43 6.36 17.66 -14.94
C PRO A 43 5.83 17.83 -16.36
N GLY A 44 4.77 18.62 -16.52
CA GLY A 44 4.09 18.83 -17.81
C GLY A 44 2.93 17.86 -18.09
N SER A 45 2.73 16.86 -17.24
CA SER A 45 1.50 16.06 -17.26
C SER A 45 0.29 16.95 -16.87
N PRO A 46 -0.80 17.01 -17.67
CA PRO A 46 -1.94 17.85 -17.34
C PRO A 46 -2.52 17.47 -15.96
N GLN A 47 -2.81 18.45 -15.11
CA GLN A 47 -3.50 18.18 -13.83
C GLN A 47 -4.87 17.55 -14.09
N GLY A 48 -5.24 16.56 -13.28
CA GLY A 48 -6.52 15.86 -13.45
C GLY A 48 -6.56 14.93 -14.67
N SER A 49 -5.43 14.60 -15.29
CA SER A 49 -5.38 13.68 -16.42
C SER A 49 -4.80 12.31 -16.07
N GLY A 50 -5.04 11.36 -16.98
CA GLY A 50 -4.67 9.95 -16.86
C GLY A 50 -5.68 9.11 -16.10
N SER A 51 -5.32 7.85 -15.88
CA SER A 51 -6.12 6.86 -15.14
C SER A 51 -6.20 7.18 -13.65
N PHE A 52 -5.27 7.99 -13.12
CA PHE A 52 -5.20 8.38 -11.71
C PHE A 52 -5.23 9.91 -11.54
N PRO A 53 -6.32 10.60 -11.93
CA PRO A 53 -6.31 12.06 -12.12
C PRO A 53 -6.06 12.86 -10.83
N ASN A 54 -6.43 12.31 -9.67
CA ASN A 54 -6.30 12.97 -8.36
C ASN A 54 -4.92 12.75 -7.71
N GLU A 55 -4.09 11.89 -8.29
CA GLU A 55 -2.81 11.48 -7.71
C GLU A 55 -1.65 12.14 -8.46
N GLN A 56 -0.74 12.78 -7.73
CA GLN A 56 0.55 13.25 -8.28
C GLN A 56 1.61 12.14 -8.25
N SER A 57 1.50 11.25 -7.27
CA SER A 57 2.28 10.04 -7.16
C SER A 57 1.40 8.88 -6.70
N ILE A 58 1.78 7.68 -7.10
CA ILE A 58 1.12 6.42 -6.73
C ILE A 58 2.17 5.43 -6.25
N ILE A 59 1.74 4.46 -5.45
CA ILE A 59 2.58 3.33 -5.07
C ILE A 59 2.16 2.12 -5.90
N LEU A 60 3.14 1.50 -6.55
CA LEU A 60 2.95 0.30 -7.34
C LEU A 60 3.68 -0.86 -6.67
N LYS A 61 2.93 -1.94 -6.40
CA LYS A 61 3.41 -3.16 -5.77
C LYS A 61 3.27 -4.32 -6.74
N HIS A 62 4.39 -4.92 -7.12
CA HIS A 62 4.43 -6.17 -7.86
C HIS A 62 4.63 -7.36 -6.90
N VAL A 63 3.83 -8.40 -7.06
CA VAL A 63 3.75 -9.55 -6.16
C VAL A 63 4.24 -10.83 -6.88
N PRO A 64 5.55 -11.12 -6.86
CA PRO A 64 6.07 -12.31 -7.52
C PRO A 64 5.66 -13.61 -6.81
N PRO A 65 5.70 -14.78 -7.47
CA PRO A 65 5.40 -16.09 -6.86
C PRO A 65 6.48 -16.60 -5.90
N PHE A 66 7.26 -15.69 -5.31
CA PHE A 66 8.34 -15.92 -4.35
C PHE A 66 8.57 -14.68 -3.49
N VAL A 67 9.41 -14.80 -2.47
CA VAL A 67 9.86 -13.65 -1.65
C VAL A 67 10.83 -12.80 -2.47
N ALA A 68 10.46 -11.56 -2.80
CA ALA A 68 11.23 -10.69 -3.70
C ALA A 68 12.72 -10.53 -3.33
N SER A 69 13.06 -10.47 -2.04
CA SER A 69 14.45 -10.33 -1.57
C SER A 69 15.29 -11.62 -1.64
N ILE A 70 14.66 -12.79 -1.74
CA ILE A 70 15.32 -14.10 -1.74
C ILE A 70 15.31 -14.73 -3.15
N GLY A 71 14.28 -14.42 -3.94
CA GLY A 71 14.04 -15.02 -5.26
C GLY A 71 13.33 -16.37 -5.19
N GLU A 72 13.30 -17.08 -6.32
CA GLU A 72 12.54 -18.33 -6.52
C GLU A 72 12.85 -19.46 -5.53
N LYS A 73 13.99 -19.38 -4.83
CA LYS A 73 14.37 -20.32 -3.75
C LYS A 73 13.46 -20.25 -2.53
N ALA A 74 12.68 -19.18 -2.38
CA ALA A 74 11.65 -19.04 -1.35
C ALA A 74 10.29 -18.79 -2.00
N PRO A 75 9.61 -19.85 -2.51
CA PRO A 75 8.28 -19.74 -3.09
C PRO A 75 7.28 -19.12 -2.10
N PHE A 76 6.41 -18.25 -2.61
CA PHE A 76 5.40 -17.61 -1.78
C PHE A 76 4.18 -17.23 -2.61
N SER A 77 2.99 -17.52 -2.07
CA SER A 77 1.74 -17.38 -2.82
C SER A 77 1.47 -15.95 -3.24
N VAL A 78 1.16 -15.75 -4.53
CA VAL A 78 0.72 -14.46 -5.10
C VAL A 78 -0.64 -14.01 -4.56
N TYR A 79 -1.44 -14.95 -4.03
CA TYR A 79 -2.75 -14.66 -3.43
C TYR A 79 -2.69 -13.65 -2.28
N ARG A 80 -1.51 -13.40 -1.70
CA ARG A 80 -1.28 -12.33 -0.73
C ARG A 80 -1.68 -10.94 -1.25
N GLN A 81 -1.55 -10.69 -2.55
CA GLN A 81 -2.02 -9.46 -3.19
C GLN A 81 -3.55 -9.30 -3.06
N VAL A 82 -4.28 -10.40 -3.30
CA VAL A 82 -5.75 -10.42 -3.24
C VAL A 82 -6.22 -10.17 -1.81
N VAL A 83 -5.54 -10.76 -0.83
CA VAL A 83 -5.81 -10.51 0.59
C VAL A 83 -5.57 -9.05 0.95
N GLU A 84 -4.43 -8.48 0.52
CA GLU A 84 -4.09 -7.07 0.76
C GLU A 84 -5.13 -6.12 0.15
N ALA A 85 -5.45 -6.29 -1.14
CA ALA A 85 -6.42 -5.43 -1.83
C ALA A 85 -7.80 -5.48 -1.17
N ARG A 86 -8.29 -6.69 -0.83
CA ARG A 86 -9.58 -6.85 -0.13
C ARG A 86 -9.58 -6.21 1.24
N ALA A 87 -8.48 -6.34 1.99
CA ALA A 87 -8.37 -5.70 3.30
C ALA A 87 -8.47 -4.17 3.17
N LEU A 88 -7.72 -3.56 2.23
CA LEU A 88 -7.78 -2.13 1.97
C LEU A 88 -9.17 -1.67 1.53
N GLU A 89 -9.82 -2.42 0.63
CA GLU A 89 -11.20 -2.14 0.19
C GLU A 89 -12.22 -2.20 1.33
N ILE A 90 -12.08 -3.15 2.26
CA ILE A 90 -12.94 -3.27 3.45
C ILE A 90 -12.72 -2.07 4.37
N LEU A 91 -11.46 -1.73 4.65
CA LEU A 91 -11.10 -0.60 5.52
C LEU A 91 -11.61 0.72 4.95
N ALA A 92 -11.46 0.94 3.63
CA ALA A 92 -11.91 2.14 2.95
C ALA A 92 -13.44 2.33 3.02
N LYS A 93 -14.22 1.24 3.11
CA LYS A 93 -15.69 1.27 3.15
C LYS A 93 -16.27 1.32 4.57
N ALA A 94 -15.47 1.05 5.60
CA ALA A 94 -15.95 0.97 6.98
C ALA A 94 -16.13 2.38 7.59
N PRO A 95 -17.36 2.82 7.92
CA PRO A 95 -17.60 4.20 8.38
C PRO A 95 -16.83 4.57 9.66
N ALA A 96 -16.72 3.65 10.62
CA ALA A 96 -15.96 3.91 11.83
C ALA A 96 -14.44 3.93 11.61
N ILE A 97 -13.94 3.25 10.56
CA ILE A 97 -12.54 3.41 10.15
C ILE A 97 -12.35 4.79 9.56
N GLN A 98 -13.22 5.23 8.64
CA GLN A 98 -13.16 6.57 8.07
C GLN A 98 -13.24 7.66 9.15
N GLU A 99 -14.09 7.48 10.16
CA GLU A 99 -14.14 8.34 11.33
C GLU A 99 -12.84 8.28 12.14
N ALA A 100 -12.34 7.09 12.47
CA ALA A 100 -11.07 6.91 13.19
C ALA A 100 -9.90 7.58 12.46
N GLN A 101 -9.84 7.49 11.14
CA GLN A 101 -8.80 8.14 10.34
C GLN A 101 -8.83 9.66 10.51
N ARG A 102 -10.01 10.29 10.53
CA ARG A 102 -10.15 11.74 10.74
C ARG A 102 -9.79 12.15 12.16
N GLU A 103 -10.27 11.42 13.16
CA GLU A 103 -10.02 11.72 14.58
C GLU A 103 -8.55 11.53 14.97
N CYS A 104 -7.94 10.44 14.48
CA CYS A 104 -6.60 10.04 14.88
C CYS A 104 -5.53 10.51 13.89
N GLN A 105 -5.92 11.13 12.77
CA GLN A 105 -5.02 11.48 11.66
C GLN A 105 -4.15 10.27 11.24
N VAL A 106 -4.73 9.07 11.22
CA VAL A 106 -4.09 7.85 10.73
C VAL A 106 -4.70 7.56 9.37
N PHE A 107 -3.88 7.37 8.34
CA PHE A 107 -4.36 7.19 6.98
C PHE A 107 -4.01 5.80 6.47
N VAL A 108 -4.99 5.12 5.90
CA VAL A 108 -4.83 3.85 5.19
C VAL A 108 -4.80 4.13 3.70
N PRO A 109 -3.81 3.62 2.95
CA PRO A 109 -3.81 3.72 1.50
C PRO A 109 -5.07 3.12 0.87
N SER A 110 -5.57 3.74 -0.21
CA SER A 110 -6.70 3.22 -0.97
C SER A 110 -6.24 2.48 -2.22
N VAL A 111 -6.97 1.43 -2.60
CA VAL A 111 -6.73 0.72 -3.87
C VAL A 111 -7.20 1.59 -5.03
N LEU A 112 -6.30 1.83 -6.00
CA LEU A 112 -6.59 2.58 -7.22
C LEU A 112 -6.78 1.66 -8.42
N TYR A 113 -5.98 0.61 -8.51
CA TYR A 113 -6.04 -0.37 -9.60
C TYR A 113 -5.47 -1.71 -9.12
N ARG A 114 -6.03 -2.82 -9.61
CA ARG A 114 -5.56 -4.17 -9.31
C ARG A 114 -5.56 -5.01 -10.59
N ASP A 115 -4.45 -5.67 -10.86
CA ASP A 115 -4.32 -6.66 -11.90
C ASP A 115 -4.05 -8.04 -11.27
N ASP A 116 -5.06 -8.91 -11.32
CA ASP A 116 -4.99 -10.25 -10.75
C ASP A 116 -4.13 -11.21 -11.60
N ILE A 117 -3.89 -10.89 -12.88
CA ILE A 117 -3.12 -11.71 -13.82
C ILE A 117 -1.63 -11.37 -13.73
N ARG A 118 -1.28 -10.08 -13.77
CA ARG A 118 0.10 -9.60 -13.66
C ARG A 118 0.58 -9.50 -12.21
N HIS A 119 -0.33 -9.64 -11.25
CA HIS A 119 -0.08 -9.55 -9.81
C HIS A 119 0.44 -8.18 -9.38
N ASP A 120 -0.09 -7.13 -10.01
CA ASP A 120 0.25 -5.73 -9.73
C ASP A 120 -0.88 -4.99 -9.01
N LEU A 121 -0.54 -4.26 -7.96
CA LEU A 121 -1.46 -3.47 -7.16
C LEU A 121 -1.00 -2.01 -7.13
N VAL A 122 -1.87 -1.10 -7.55
CA VAL A 122 -1.69 0.35 -7.44
C VAL A 122 -2.50 0.86 -6.27
N ILE A 123 -1.85 1.59 -5.36
CA ILE A 123 -2.48 2.25 -4.21
C ILE A 123 -2.09 3.73 -4.15
N THR A 124 -2.88 4.51 -3.43
CA THR A 124 -2.57 5.92 -3.13
C THR A 124 -1.22 6.03 -2.42
N ASP A 125 -0.43 7.04 -2.79
CA ASP A 125 0.78 7.40 -2.06
C ASP A 125 0.42 8.21 -0.80
N LEU A 126 1.18 7.99 0.27
CA LEU A 126 0.98 8.70 1.54
C LEU A 126 1.87 9.96 1.66
N GLY A 127 2.78 10.17 0.71
CA GLY A 127 3.70 11.31 0.69
C GLY A 127 5.17 10.89 0.79
N ASP A 128 6.06 11.75 0.31
CA ASP A 128 7.51 11.53 0.28
C ASP A 128 8.27 12.09 1.48
N ASP A 129 7.58 12.87 2.31
CA ASP A 129 8.04 13.44 3.58
C ASP A 129 7.79 12.53 4.79
N LEU A 130 7.26 11.33 4.57
CA LEU A 130 6.98 10.35 5.61
C LEU A 130 8.12 9.36 5.83
N TYR A 131 8.35 9.02 7.09
CA TYR A 131 9.27 7.96 7.51
C TYR A 131 8.50 6.70 7.92
N THR A 132 9.12 5.54 7.69
CA THR A 132 8.71 4.32 8.42
C THR A 132 8.93 4.53 9.91
N ILE A 133 8.16 3.87 10.77
CA ILE A 133 8.31 3.98 12.23
C ILE A 133 9.74 3.63 12.66
N ASP A 134 10.34 2.59 12.05
CA ASP A 134 11.72 2.18 12.24
C ASP A 134 12.71 3.34 11.98
N ARG A 135 12.67 3.94 10.79
CA ARG A 135 13.50 5.11 10.46
C ARG A 135 13.20 6.31 11.35
N TRP A 136 11.94 6.51 11.71
CA TRP A 136 11.54 7.61 12.59
C TRP A 136 12.19 7.48 13.97
N PHE A 137 12.32 6.26 14.52
CA PHE A 137 13.07 6.01 15.74
C PHE A 137 14.57 6.25 15.57
N ASP A 138 15.16 5.86 14.45
CA ASP A 138 16.59 6.05 14.18
C ASP A 138 16.96 7.54 14.03
N TYR A 139 16.18 8.31 13.27
CA TYR A 139 16.46 9.73 12.99
C TYR A 139 16.19 10.64 14.19
N ASN A 140 15.23 10.27 15.03
CA ASN A 140 14.76 11.15 16.10
C ASN A 140 15.04 10.55 17.47
N GLN A 141 16.32 10.30 17.76
CA GLN A 141 16.80 10.04 19.12
C GLN A 141 16.49 11.20 20.10
N THR A 142 16.08 12.35 19.57
CA THR A 142 15.65 13.54 20.30
C THR A 142 14.13 13.64 20.48
N ASN A 143 13.34 12.68 19.99
CA ASN A 143 11.90 12.68 20.21
C ASN A 143 11.61 12.75 21.72
N THR A 144 10.72 13.66 22.08
CA THR A 144 10.22 13.74 23.45
C THR A 144 9.30 12.56 23.75
N VAL A 145 9.21 12.17 25.03
CA VAL A 145 8.26 11.15 25.49
C VAL A 145 6.83 11.53 25.09
N GLN A 146 6.52 12.83 25.07
CA GLN A 146 5.22 13.37 24.70
C GLN A 146 4.88 13.14 23.22
N GLU A 147 5.84 13.32 22.30
CA GLU A 147 5.65 13.05 20.87
C GLU A 147 5.40 11.56 20.61
N VAL A 148 6.22 10.70 21.22
CA VAL A 148 6.04 9.24 21.13
C VAL A 148 4.69 8.82 21.70
N ALA A 149 4.29 9.36 22.86
CA ALA A 149 2.99 9.08 23.47
C ALA A 149 1.83 9.56 22.59
N SER A 150 1.97 10.71 21.91
CA SER A 150 0.97 11.24 20.98
C SER A 150 0.75 10.31 19.79
N ILE A 151 1.83 9.85 19.14
CA ILE A 151 1.74 8.89 18.02
C ILE A 151 1.18 7.55 18.50
N GLY A 152 1.67 7.03 19.62
CA GLY A 152 1.17 5.80 20.22
C GLY A 152 -0.32 5.86 20.55
N ARG A 153 -0.79 7.00 21.08
CA ARG A 153 -2.23 7.23 21.35
C ARG A 153 -3.05 7.22 20.07
N ARG A 154 -2.62 7.93 19.02
CA ARG A 154 -3.32 7.99 17.73
C ARG A 154 -3.44 6.59 17.10
N LEU A 155 -2.34 5.84 17.06
CA LEU A 155 -2.34 4.47 16.55
C LEU A 155 -3.20 3.53 17.42
N GLY A 156 -3.12 3.66 18.74
CA GLY A 156 -3.90 2.87 19.69
C GLY A 156 -5.40 3.07 19.54
N ILE A 157 -5.87 4.31 19.39
CA ILE A 157 -7.29 4.61 19.16
C ILE A 157 -7.73 4.06 17.81
N PHE A 158 -6.93 4.23 16.75
CA PHE A 158 -7.23 3.67 15.43
C PHE A 158 -7.37 2.14 15.49
N LEU A 159 -6.42 1.45 16.12
CA LEU A 159 -6.47 0.00 16.31
C LEU A 159 -7.66 -0.44 17.16
N ALA A 160 -7.99 0.30 18.23
CA ALA A 160 -9.17 0.00 19.03
C ALA A 160 -10.44 0.09 18.19
N LYS A 161 -10.62 1.18 17.42
CA LYS A 161 -11.78 1.35 16.51
C LYS A 161 -11.83 0.29 15.42
N LEU A 162 -10.68 -0.18 14.92
CA LEU A 162 -10.60 -1.28 13.97
C LEU A 162 -11.12 -2.61 14.53
N HIS A 163 -10.89 -2.86 15.83
CA HIS A 163 -11.33 -4.08 16.51
C HIS A 163 -12.68 -3.94 17.21
N THR A 164 -13.21 -2.72 17.33
CA THR A 164 -14.60 -2.52 17.77
C THR A 164 -15.51 -3.28 16.80
N PRO A 165 -16.49 -4.05 17.29
CA PRO A 165 -17.37 -4.85 16.43
C PRO A 165 -18.16 -3.95 15.48
N LEU A 166 -17.57 -3.67 14.33
CA LEU A 166 -18.20 -3.07 13.19
C LEU A 166 -18.95 -4.20 12.49
N TYR A 167 -20.23 -4.35 12.81
CA TYR A 167 -21.13 -5.21 12.07
C TYR A 167 -20.83 -6.73 12.11
N LEU A 168 -20.15 -7.23 13.15
CA LEU A 168 -20.03 -8.69 13.42
C LEU A 168 -21.33 -9.31 13.97
N ASN A 169 -22.51 -8.83 13.56
CA ASN A 169 -23.75 -9.61 13.69
C ASN A 169 -23.89 -10.65 12.56
N GLN A 170 -22.94 -10.70 11.63
CA GLN A 170 -22.75 -11.86 10.77
C GLN A 170 -21.78 -12.80 11.50
N PRO A 171 -22.21 -14.00 11.94
CA PRO A 171 -21.30 -14.98 12.49
C PRO A 171 -20.18 -15.22 11.48
N PHE A 172 -18.94 -15.32 11.97
CA PHE A 172 -17.81 -15.75 11.16
C PHE A 172 -18.18 -17.08 10.50
N LYS A 173 -18.57 -17.07 9.23
CA LYS A 173 -18.83 -18.29 8.48
C LYS A 173 -17.47 -18.94 8.29
N ALA A 174 -17.20 -19.97 9.09
CA ALA A 174 -16.00 -20.77 9.00
C ALA A 174 -15.71 -21.08 7.52
N TRP A 175 -14.46 -20.86 7.12
CA TRP A 175 -13.96 -21.17 5.80
C TRP A 175 -14.33 -22.62 5.44
N LYS A 176 -15.26 -22.79 4.50
CA LYS A 176 -15.49 -24.10 3.90
C LYS A 176 -14.36 -24.33 2.92
N THR A 177 -13.49 -25.29 3.22
CA THR A 177 -12.52 -25.80 2.25
C THR A 177 -13.26 -26.18 0.97
N PRO A 178 -12.88 -25.62 -0.20
CA PRO A 178 -13.35 -26.14 -1.47
C PRO A 178 -12.95 -27.62 -1.57
N LYS A 179 -13.88 -28.48 -1.98
CA LYS A 179 -13.58 -29.85 -2.39
C LYS A 179 -12.90 -29.85 -3.76
#